data_AF-B6W815-F1
#
_entry.id   AF-B6W815-F1
#
_cell.length_a   1.000
_cell.length_b   1.000
_cell.length_c   1.000
_cell.angle_alpha   90.00
_cell.angle_beta   90.00
_cell.angle_gamma   90.00
#
_symmetry.space_group_name_H-M   'P 1'
#
loop_
_entity.id
_entity.type
_entity.pdbx_description
1 polymer ?
#
loop_
_entity_poly.entity_id
_entity_poly.type
_entity_poly.pdbx_seq_one_letter_code
_entity_poly.pdbx_strand_id
1 'polypeptide(L)'
;MKKKLNKEINPLLFFINYDDRAILYEKINKRVDLMFDQGLEKEFRDVVKKYSLSKNSKSLQAIGYKEFFPYIEGEYSKEILLDEIKKNTRRYAKRQITWMKKYLAYDFSYPIYRDKFSDEENLSYIKKLTKETYDL
;
A
#
# COMPACT_ATOMS: atom_id res chain seq x y z
N MET A 1 11.86 -13.94 -20.11
CA MET A 1 12.51 -12.84 -20.86
C MET A 1 12.68 -11.64 -19.93
N LYS A 2 13.91 -11.17 -19.66
CA LYS A 2 14.13 -9.94 -18.87
C LYS A 2 13.56 -8.76 -19.67
N LYS A 3 12.65 -7.99 -19.08
CA LYS A 3 12.14 -6.75 -19.72
C LYS A 3 13.30 -5.79 -19.90
N LYS A 4 13.46 -5.23 -21.09
CA LYS A 4 14.47 -4.20 -21.40
C LYS A 4 13.82 -2.82 -21.28
N LEU A 5 14.53 -1.90 -20.64
CA LEU A 5 14.11 -0.50 -20.53
C LEU A 5 14.17 0.17 -21.91
N ASN A 6 13.27 1.13 -22.16
CA ASN A 6 13.38 2.00 -23.33
C ASN A 6 14.62 2.88 -23.17
N LYS A 7 15.51 2.88 -24.18
CA LYS A 7 16.76 3.65 -24.18
C LYS A 7 16.56 5.16 -24.13
N GLU A 8 15.38 5.65 -24.48
CA GLU A 8 15.03 7.08 -24.41
C GLU A 8 14.63 7.53 -23.00
N ILE A 9 14.52 6.61 -22.05
CA ILE A 9 14.12 6.91 -20.67
C ILE A 9 15.31 6.62 -19.75
N ASN A 10 15.69 7.61 -18.95
CA ASN A 10 16.65 7.46 -17.86
C ASN A 10 15.91 7.61 -16.52
N PRO A 11 15.22 6.55 -16.01
CA PRO A 11 14.39 6.66 -14.83
C PRO A 11 15.22 6.57 -13.54
N LEU A 12 14.70 7.15 -12.46
CA LEU A 12 15.05 6.77 -11.09
C LEU A 12 13.79 6.21 -10.43
N LEU A 13 13.85 4.98 -9.93
CA LEU A 13 12.74 4.32 -9.27
C LEU A 13 13.01 4.14 -7.78
N PHE A 14 12.30 4.90 -6.96
CA PHE A 14 12.41 4.80 -5.51
C PHE A 14 11.29 3.94 -4.92
N PHE A 15 11.64 3.01 -4.05
CA PHE A 15 10.70 2.19 -3.29
C PHE A 15 10.73 2.57 -1.82
N ILE A 16 9.74 3.34 -1.37
CA ILE A 16 9.59 3.69 0.05
C ILE A 16 8.92 2.54 0.79
N ASN A 17 9.63 2.00 1.77
CA ASN A 17 9.18 0.85 2.54
C ASN A 17 9.75 0.89 3.99
N TYR A 18 9.43 -0.14 4.76
CA TYR A 18 10.07 -0.47 6.02
C TYR A 18 10.86 -1.78 5.84
N ASP A 19 12.08 -1.83 6.36
CA ASP A 19 12.93 -3.02 6.33
C ASP A 19 12.39 -4.08 7.31
N ASP A 20 12.04 -3.66 8.53
CA ASP A 20 11.35 -4.48 9.51
C ASP A 20 9.84 -4.61 9.18
N ARG A 21 9.44 -5.85 8.91
CA ARG A 21 8.04 -6.20 8.62
C ARG A 21 7.13 -6.02 9.83
N ALA A 22 7.63 -6.18 11.05
CA ALA A 22 6.83 -6.00 12.25
C ALA A 22 6.35 -4.55 12.37
N ILE A 23 7.25 -3.58 12.16
CA ILE A 23 6.95 -2.14 12.17
C ILE A 23 5.91 -1.81 11.09
N LEU A 24 6.07 -2.33 9.87
CA LEU A 24 5.09 -2.14 8.80
C LEU A 24 3.71 -2.67 9.17
N TYR A 25 3.65 -3.89 9.74
CA TYR A 25 2.40 -4.54 10.08
C TYR A 25 1.69 -3.84 11.24
N GLU A 26 2.42 -3.35 12.23
CA GLU A 26 1.87 -2.53 13.30
C GLU A 26 1.23 -1.26 12.75
N LYS A 27 1.94 -0.53 11.88
CA LYS A 27 1.41 0.67 11.21
C LYS A 27 0.18 0.38 10.36
N ILE A 28 0.16 -0.74 9.64
CA ILE A 28 -1.02 -1.19 8.88
C ILE A 28 -2.21 -1.40 9.83
N ASN A 29 -2.00 -2.11 10.94
CA ASN A 29 -3.07 -2.41 11.88
C ASN A 29 -3.65 -1.11 12.47
N LYS A 30 -2.78 -0.24 12.99
CA LYS A 30 -3.17 1.05 13.55
C LYS A 30 -3.90 1.92 12.53
N ARG A 31 -3.46 1.91 11.26
CA ARG A 31 -4.14 2.66 10.20
C ARG A 31 -5.55 2.15 9.94
N VAL A 32 -5.78 0.84 9.95
CA VAL A 32 -7.12 0.27 9.76
C VAL A 32 -8.05 0.67 10.90
N ASP A 33 -7.56 0.62 12.14
CA ASP A 33 -8.32 1.06 13.31
C ASP A 33 -8.71 2.54 13.17
N LEU A 34 -7.73 3.40 12.85
CA LEU A 34 -7.97 4.83 12.62
C LEU A 34 -8.95 5.10 11.47
N MET A 35 -8.86 4.36 10.36
CA MET A 35 -9.81 4.50 9.24
C MET A 35 -11.23 4.20 9.68
N PHE A 36 -11.42 3.16 10.50
CA PHE A 36 -12.74 2.81 11.02
C PHE A 36 -13.28 3.91 11.94
N ASP A 37 -12.46 4.41 12.86
CA ASP A 37 -12.81 5.51 13.76
C ASP A 37 -13.13 6.81 13.01
N GLN A 38 -12.49 7.02 11.85
CA GLN A 38 -12.73 8.16 10.96
C GLN A 38 -13.96 7.97 10.05
N GLY A 39 -14.70 6.88 10.18
CA GLY A 39 -15.97 6.67 9.48
C GLY A 39 -15.89 5.85 8.21
N LEU A 40 -14.92 4.94 8.07
CA LEU A 40 -14.85 4.00 6.93
C LEU A 40 -16.16 3.24 6.70
N GLU A 41 -16.86 2.81 7.76
CA GLU A 41 -18.15 2.15 7.61
C GLU A 41 -19.22 3.08 7.00
N LYS A 42 -19.26 4.33 7.46
CA LYS A 42 -20.18 5.33 6.92
C LYS A 42 -19.88 5.59 5.44
N GLU A 43 -18.61 5.76 5.09
CA GLU A 43 -18.16 5.91 3.69
C GLU A 43 -18.63 4.73 2.83
N PHE A 44 -18.40 3.50 3.28
CA PHE A 44 -18.84 2.29 2.57
C PHE A 44 -20.35 2.30 2.31
N ARG A 45 -21.16 2.52 3.36
CA ARG A 45 -22.63 2.54 3.24
C ARG A 45 -23.12 3.65 2.30
N ASP A 46 -22.53 4.84 2.41
CA ASP A 46 -22.88 5.99 1.57
C ASP A 46 -22.54 5.73 0.10
N VAL A 47 -21.36 5.17 -0.19
CA VAL A 47 -20.91 4.84 -1.56
C VAL A 47 -21.79 3.76 -2.19
N VAL A 48 -22.09 2.69 -1.43
CA VAL A 48 -22.97 1.61 -1.89
C VAL A 48 -24.35 2.14 -2.23
N LYS A 49 -24.94 2.94 -1.33
CA LYS A 49 -26.27 3.52 -1.50
C LYS A 49 -26.33 4.53 -2.64
N LYS A 50 -25.37 5.47 -2.70
CA LYS A 50 -25.36 6.57 -3.67
C LYS A 50 -25.25 6.08 -5.12
N TYR A 51 -24.49 5.02 -5.34
CA TYR A 51 -24.18 4.51 -6.68
C TYR A 51 -24.83 3.15 -6.98
N SER A 52 -25.72 2.67 -6.12
CA SER A 52 -26.41 1.37 -6.26
C SER A 52 -25.43 0.22 -6.54
N LEU A 53 -24.28 0.23 -5.86
CA LEU A 53 -23.22 -0.75 -6.08
C LEU A 53 -23.55 -2.06 -5.35
N SER A 54 -22.98 -3.16 -5.83
CA SER A 54 -23.15 -4.48 -5.25
C SER A 54 -21.80 -5.18 -5.06
N LYS A 55 -21.81 -6.35 -4.42
CA LYS A 55 -20.61 -7.19 -4.31
C LYS A 55 -19.98 -7.60 -5.64
N ASN A 56 -20.68 -7.42 -6.76
CA ASN A 56 -20.14 -7.69 -8.09
C ASN A 56 -19.50 -6.45 -8.74
N SER A 57 -19.61 -5.27 -8.12
CA SER A 57 -18.99 -4.04 -8.62
C SER A 57 -17.47 -4.09 -8.42
N LYS A 58 -16.70 -3.89 -9.51
CA LYS A 58 -15.22 -3.95 -9.49
C LYS A 58 -14.59 -2.99 -8.47
N SER A 59 -15.16 -1.80 -8.29
CA SER A 59 -14.68 -0.81 -7.31
C SER A 59 -14.75 -1.33 -5.88
N LEU A 60 -15.77 -2.14 -5.55
CA LEU A 60 -15.95 -2.70 -4.21
C LEU A 60 -15.11 -3.96 -3.96
N GLN A 61 -14.31 -4.40 -4.93
CA GLN A 61 -13.33 -5.49 -4.75
C GLN A 61 -12.02 -5.02 -4.08
N ALA A 62 -11.89 -3.72 -3.82
CA ALA A 62 -10.77 -3.17 -3.10
C ALA A 62 -10.74 -3.69 -1.64
N ILE A 63 -9.53 -3.86 -1.10
CA ILE A 63 -9.33 -4.20 0.32
C ILE A 63 -9.82 -3.03 1.16
N GLY A 64 -10.58 -3.32 2.20
CA GLY A 64 -11.27 -2.33 3.03
C GLY A 64 -12.73 -2.10 2.60
N TYR A 65 -13.15 -2.62 1.44
CA TYR A 65 -14.53 -2.52 0.96
C TYR A 65 -15.17 -3.90 0.81
N LYS A 66 -14.47 -4.85 0.18
CA LYS A 66 -15.01 -6.20 -0.02
C LYS A 66 -15.27 -6.94 1.30
N GLU A 67 -14.50 -6.62 2.34
CA GLU A 67 -14.65 -7.24 3.66
C GLU A 67 -15.94 -6.81 4.37
N PHE A 68 -16.57 -5.70 3.94
CA PHE A 68 -17.84 -5.25 4.52
C PHE A 68 -19.04 -6.11 4.11
N PHE A 69 -19.00 -6.85 3.00
CA PHE A 69 -20.17 -7.63 2.55
C PHE A 69 -20.60 -8.70 3.55
N PRO A 70 -19.71 -9.59 4.05
CA PRO A 70 -20.08 -10.54 5.10
C PRO A 70 -20.50 -9.84 6.41
N TYR A 71 -19.96 -8.65 6.70
CA TYR A 71 -20.37 -7.86 7.87
C TYR A 71 -21.81 -7.35 7.76
N ILE A 72 -22.20 -6.78 6.62
CA ILE A 72 -23.59 -6.31 6.43
C ILE A 72 -24.59 -7.45 6.22
N GLU A 73 -24.13 -8.62 5.77
CA GLU A 73 -24.92 -9.85 5.68
C GLU A 73 -25.07 -10.55 7.05
N GLY A 74 -24.41 -10.03 8.10
CA GLY A 74 -24.49 -10.53 9.48
C GLY A 74 -23.59 -11.74 9.78
N GLU A 75 -22.73 -12.12 8.83
CA GLU A 75 -21.77 -13.24 8.97
C GLU A 75 -20.53 -12.84 9.78
N TYR A 76 -20.12 -11.58 9.74
CA TYR A 76 -18.99 -11.06 10.52
C TYR A 76 -19.45 -10.18 11.67
N SER A 77 -18.76 -10.28 12.81
CA SER A 77 -18.75 -9.21 13.81
C SER A 77 -17.86 -8.05 13.35
N LYS A 78 -17.92 -6.92 14.04
CA LYS A 78 -17.04 -5.77 13.77
C LYS A 78 -15.56 -6.14 13.95
N GLU A 79 -15.25 -6.95 14.94
CA GLU A 79 -13.90 -7.42 15.25
C GLU A 79 -13.37 -8.28 14.10
N ILE A 80 -14.18 -9.22 13.59
CA ILE A 80 -13.82 -10.07 12.45
C ILE A 80 -13.59 -9.21 11.19
N LEU A 81 -14.47 -8.24 10.92
CA LEU A 81 -14.32 -7.30 9.81
C LEU A 81 -12.96 -6.59 9.85
N LEU A 82 -12.61 -6.00 11.00
CA LEU A 82 -11.35 -5.28 11.18
C LEU A 82 -10.14 -6.21 11.00
N ASP A 83 -10.19 -7.41 11.57
CA ASP A 83 -9.12 -8.40 11.44
C ASP A 83 -8.93 -8.86 10.00
N GLU A 84 -10.02 -9.05 9.24
CA GLU A 84 -9.97 -9.39 7.81
C GLU A 84 -9.35 -8.26 6.99
N ILE A 85 -9.75 -7.00 7.22
CA ILE A 85 -9.17 -5.84 6.53
C ILE A 85 -7.67 -5.74 6.83
N LYS A 86 -7.27 -5.86 8.11
CA LYS A 86 -5.87 -5.84 8.53
C LYS A 86 -5.08 -6.97 7.88
N LYS A 87 -5.59 -8.21 7.94
CA LYS A 87 -4.96 -9.40 7.34
C LYS A 87 -4.77 -9.24 5.83
N ASN A 88 -5.79 -8.81 5.11
CA ASN A 88 -5.73 -8.65 3.66
C ASN A 88 -4.83 -7.48 3.25
N THR A 89 -4.79 -6.40 4.04
CA THR A 89 -3.85 -5.29 3.85
C THR A 89 -2.40 -5.74 4.05
N ARG A 90 -2.09 -6.54 5.09
CA ARG A 90 -0.74 -7.12 5.28
C ARG A 90 -0.35 -8.06 4.13
N ARG A 91 -1.29 -8.90 3.65
CA ARG A 91 -1.07 -9.77 2.48
C ARG A 91 -0.77 -8.95 1.23
N TYR A 92 -1.47 -7.83 1.03
CA TYR A 92 -1.22 -6.93 -0.08
C TYR A 92 0.16 -6.26 0.03
N ALA A 93 0.53 -5.74 1.19
CA ALA A 93 1.86 -5.20 1.46
C ALA A 93 2.97 -6.24 1.18
N LYS A 94 2.79 -7.49 1.61
CA LYS A 94 3.71 -8.60 1.28
C LYS A 94 3.86 -8.82 -0.24
N ARG A 95 2.77 -8.71 -1.01
CA ARG A 95 2.82 -8.79 -2.47
C ARG A 95 3.56 -7.61 -3.08
N GLN A 96 3.33 -6.39 -2.59
CA GLN A 96 4.06 -5.19 -3.02
C GLN A 96 5.57 -5.32 -2.74
N ILE A 97 5.96 -5.79 -1.56
CA ILE A 97 7.37 -6.05 -1.22
C ILE A 97 7.96 -7.13 -2.14
N THR A 98 7.21 -8.20 -2.43
CA THR A 98 7.65 -9.22 -3.38
C THR A 98 7.88 -8.64 -4.78
N TRP A 99 7.02 -7.72 -5.22
CA TRP A 99 7.18 -7.01 -6.49
C TRP A 99 8.40 -6.09 -6.45
N MET A 100 8.54 -5.25 -5.42
CA MET A 100 9.71 -4.40 -5.17
C MET A 100 11.01 -5.20 -5.27
N LYS A 101 11.13 -6.34 -4.57
CA LYS A 101 12.34 -7.17 -4.61
C LYS A 101 12.74 -7.62 -6.02
N LYS A 102 11.78 -7.85 -6.91
CA LYS A 102 12.05 -8.17 -8.32
C LYS A 102 12.58 -6.97 -9.09
N TYR A 103 12.14 -5.77 -8.75
CA TYR A 103 12.53 -4.52 -9.42
C TYR A 103 13.82 -3.93 -8.86
N LEU A 104 14.16 -4.19 -7.61
CA LEU A 104 15.47 -3.84 -7.03
C LEU A 104 16.65 -4.57 -7.70
N ALA A 105 16.40 -5.51 -8.62
CA ALA A 105 17.41 -6.10 -9.47
C ALA A 105 17.82 -5.19 -10.65
N TYR A 106 17.13 -4.08 -10.87
CA TYR A 106 17.49 -3.06 -11.85
C TYR A 106 18.39 -1.99 -11.21
N ASP A 107 19.38 -1.54 -11.96
CA ASP A 107 20.36 -0.52 -11.55
C ASP A 107 19.74 0.84 -11.22
N PHE A 108 18.65 1.19 -11.91
CA PHE A 108 17.90 2.43 -11.68
C PHE A 108 16.93 2.37 -10.49
N SER A 109 16.91 1.29 -9.69
CA SER A 109 15.95 1.07 -8.61
C SER A 109 16.60 1.11 -7.23
N TYR A 110 16.02 1.92 -6.33
CA TYR A 110 16.59 2.22 -5.02
C TYR A 110 15.58 2.00 -3.90
N PRO A 111 15.90 1.20 -2.86
CA PRO A 111 15.06 1.08 -1.69
C PRO A 111 15.27 2.25 -0.72
N ILE A 112 14.19 2.74 -0.12
CA ILE A 112 14.18 3.80 0.89
C ILE A 112 13.48 3.25 2.13
N TYR A 113 14.22 3.10 3.24
CA TYR A 113 13.74 2.45 4.46
C TYR A 113 13.51 3.46 5.59
N ARG A 114 12.23 3.70 5.91
CA ARG A 114 11.82 4.73 6.89
C ARG A 114 12.04 4.34 8.36
N ASP A 115 12.35 3.08 8.63
CA ASP A 115 12.77 2.57 9.94
C ASP A 115 14.28 2.54 10.14
N LYS A 116 15.06 2.82 9.08
CA LYS A 116 16.53 2.87 9.16
C LYS A 116 17.07 4.29 9.18
N PHE A 117 16.38 5.19 8.48
CA PHE A 117 16.78 6.59 8.35
C PHE A 117 15.57 7.49 8.57
N SER A 118 15.82 8.69 9.08
CA SER A 118 14.83 9.76 9.18
C SER A 118 14.27 10.16 7.81
N ASP A 119 13.12 10.85 7.81
CA ASP A 119 12.54 11.35 6.56
C ASP A 119 13.46 12.41 5.93
N GLU A 120 14.19 13.21 6.73
CA GLU A 120 15.18 14.17 6.27
C GLU A 120 16.38 13.51 5.58
N GLU A 121 16.94 12.46 6.17
CA GLU A 121 18.05 11.68 5.60
C GLU A 121 17.63 11.02 4.29
N ASN A 122 16.47 10.36 4.28
CA ASN A 122 15.92 9.74 3.07
C ASN A 122 15.68 10.77 1.96
N LEU A 123 15.16 11.96 2.30
CA LEU A 123 14.95 13.04 1.35
C LEU A 123 16.27 13.60 0.81
N SER A 124 17.28 13.77 1.68
CA SER A 124 18.62 14.19 1.29
C SER A 124 19.26 13.20 0.31
N TYR A 125 19.14 11.89 0.60
CA TYR A 125 19.64 10.83 -0.28
C TYR A 125 18.96 10.84 -1.66
N ILE A 126 17.62 10.94 -1.70
CA ILE A 126 16.86 11.03 -2.95
C ILE A 126 17.29 12.26 -3.75
N LYS A 127 17.41 13.43 -3.11
CA LYS A 127 17.85 14.67 -3.76
C LYS A 127 19.25 14.54 -4.33
N LYS A 128 20.19 13.95 -3.57
CA LYS A 128 21.56 13.70 -4.02
C LYS A 128 21.58 12.83 -5.29
N LEU A 129 20.93 11.66 -5.25
CA LEU A 129 20.86 10.77 -6.41
C LEU A 129 20.24 11.45 -7.64
N THR A 130 19.17 12.22 -7.42
CA THR A 130 18.49 12.94 -8.50
C THR A 130 19.41 13.95 -9.17
N LYS A 131 20.18 14.72 -8.38
CA LYS A 131 21.15 15.68 -8.92
C LYS A 131 22.30 15.00 -9.67
N GLU A 132 22.87 13.94 -9.09
CA GLU A 132 23.97 13.19 -9.70
C GLU A 132 23.56 12.48 -11.00
N THR A 133 22.29 12.09 -11.14
CA THR A 133 21.81 11.35 -12.33
C THR A 133 21.42 12.28 -13.49
N TYR A 134 20.99 13.51 -13.18
CA TYR A 134 20.43 14.44 -14.17
C TYR A 134 21.23 15.74 -14.31
N ASP A 135 22.42 15.82 -13.69
CA ASP A 135 23.30 16.99 -13.69
C ASP A 135 22.57 18.31 -13.29
N LEU A 136 21.77 18.24 -12.21
CA LEU A 136 20.96 19.36 -11.66
C LEU A 136 21.62 20.11 -10.48
#